data_AF-A0A7X7PFL7-F1
#
_entry.id   AF-A0A7X7PFL7-F1
#
_cell.length_a   1.000
_cell.length_b   1.000
_cell.length_c   1.000
_cell.angle_alpha   90.00
_cell.angle_beta   90.00
_cell.angle_gamma   90.00
#
_symmetry.space_group_name_H-M   'P 1'
#
loop_
_entity.id
_entity.type
_entity.pdbx_description
1 polymer ?
#
loop_
_entity_poly.entity_id
_entity_poly.type
_entity_poly.pdbx_seq_one_letter_code
_entity_poly.pdbx_strand_id
1 'polypeptide(L)'
;QEAAKAMAAGNQNGIRITHEDAIRWITINPAKAIGVDGMTGSLEPGKMADVVIWDGDPFSVYTKAEKVFIDGALLFDRLDPTTHHQSDFMLGILPREVTR
;
A
#
# COMPACT_ATOMS: atom_id res chain seq x y z
N GLN A 1 -5.55 -1.37 -6.40
CA GLN A 1 -6.15 -1.87 -7.66
C GLN A 1 -6.73 -0.78 -8.55
N GLU A 2 -7.28 0.32 -8.04
CA GLU A 2 -7.81 1.39 -8.91
C GLU A 2 -6.76 2.05 -9.81
N ALA A 3 -5.53 2.26 -9.33
CA ALA A 3 -4.43 2.78 -10.16
C ALA A 3 -4.11 1.88 -11.36
N ALA A 4 -4.13 0.55 -11.17
CA ALA A 4 -3.93 -0.43 -12.24
C ALA A 4 -5.06 -0.35 -13.29
N LYS A 5 -6.32 -0.23 -12.84
CA LYS A 5 -7.48 -0.06 -13.73
C LYS A 5 -7.38 1.23 -14.54
N ALA A 6 -7.02 2.35 -13.89
CA ALA A 6 -6.85 3.63 -14.55
C ALA A 6 -5.73 3.60 -15.59
N MET A 7 -4.58 3.01 -15.24
CA MET A 7 -3.47 2.77 -16.17
C MET A 7 -3.92 1.94 -17.38
N ALA A 8 -4.62 0.82 -17.16
CA ALA A 8 -5.12 -0.03 -18.24
C ALA A 8 -6.10 0.71 -19.17
N ALA A 9 -7.06 1.44 -18.60
CA ALA A 9 -8.02 2.23 -19.35
C ALA A 9 -7.34 3.33 -20.18
N GLY A 10 -6.37 4.05 -19.62
CA GLY A 10 -5.61 5.06 -20.36
C GLY A 10 -4.85 4.47 -21.54
N ASN A 11 -4.13 3.37 -21.32
CA ASN A 11 -3.40 2.67 -22.37
C ASN A 11 -4.31 2.16 -23.50
N GLN A 12 -5.50 1.67 -23.18
CA GLN A 12 -6.50 1.25 -24.17
C GLN A 12 -7.03 2.42 -25.02
N ASN A 13 -6.96 3.65 -24.51
CA ASN A 13 -7.37 4.87 -25.21
C ASN A 13 -6.19 5.60 -25.85
N GLY A 14 -5.02 4.96 -25.98
CA GLY A 14 -3.83 5.53 -26.63
C GLY A 14 -3.01 6.48 -25.77
N ILE A 15 -3.31 6.60 -24.47
CA ILE A 15 -2.48 7.34 -23.52
C ILE A 15 -1.45 6.38 -22.97
N ARG A 16 -0.17 6.57 -23.32
CA ARG A 16 0.92 5.74 -22.80
C ARG A 16 1.14 6.05 -21.32
N ILE A 17 0.87 5.05 -20.47
CA ILE A 17 1.02 5.14 -19.02
C ILE A 17 1.84 3.95 -18.57
N THR A 18 3.01 4.20 -17.99
CA THR A 18 3.90 3.16 -17.47
C THR A 18 3.51 2.77 -16.04
N HIS A 19 4.08 1.67 -15.54
CA HIS A 19 3.94 1.29 -14.13
C HIS A 19 4.59 2.34 -13.20
N GLU A 20 5.64 3.01 -13.68
CA GLU A 20 6.32 4.10 -12.97
C GLU A 20 5.41 5.33 -12.85
N ASP A 21 4.63 5.65 -13.89
CA ASP A 21 3.63 6.72 -13.81
C ASP A 21 2.56 6.36 -12.77
N ALA A 22 2.04 5.14 -12.84
CA ALA A 22 0.98 4.66 -11.95
C ALA A 22 1.43 4.59 -10.48
N ILE A 23 2.67 4.16 -10.19
CA ILE A 23 3.15 4.07 -8.79
C ILE A 23 3.31 5.47 -8.20
N ARG A 24 3.70 6.47 -9.00
CA ARG A 24 3.82 7.86 -8.56
C ARG A 24 2.47 8.44 -8.18
N TRP A 25 1.39 8.08 -8.87
CA TRP A 25 0.03 8.53 -8.56
C TRP A 25 -0.44 8.13 -7.16
N ILE A 26 0.07 7.01 -6.63
CA ILE A 26 -0.33 6.48 -5.32
C ILE A 26 0.75 6.63 -4.24
N THR A 27 1.89 7.27 -4.55
CA THR A 27 2.99 7.49 -3.61
C THR A 27 3.40 8.97 -3.59
N ILE A 28 4.32 9.39 -4.46
CA ILE A 28 4.94 10.72 -4.38
C ILE A 28 4.02 11.86 -4.79
N ASN A 29 3.10 11.65 -5.74
CA ASN A 29 2.20 12.71 -6.19
C ASN A 29 1.22 13.17 -5.10
N PRO A 30 0.51 12.28 -4.36
CA PRO A 30 -0.34 12.71 -3.26
C PRO A 30 0.48 13.33 -2.13
N ALA A 31 1.67 12.82 -1.82
CA ALA A 31 2.57 13.41 -0.83
C ALA A 31 2.93 14.87 -1.19
N LYS A 32 3.24 15.13 -2.46
CA LYS A 32 3.48 16.50 -2.98
C LYS A 32 2.23 17.38 -2.91
N ALA A 33 1.08 16.82 -3.28
CA ALA A 33 -0.18 17.56 -3.31
C ALA A 33 -0.59 18.10 -1.93
N ILE A 34 -0.21 17.41 -0.85
CA ILE A 34 -0.49 17.81 0.53
C ILE A 34 0.73 18.38 1.27
N GLY A 35 1.88 18.53 0.61
CA GLY A 35 3.08 19.16 1.16
C GLY A 35 3.88 18.32 2.16
N VAL A 36 3.79 16.99 2.08
CA VAL A 36 4.52 16.04 2.96
C VAL A 36 5.55 15.19 2.20
N ASP A 37 5.91 15.58 0.98
CA ASP A 37 6.87 14.83 0.15
C ASP A 37 8.31 14.86 0.68
N GLY A 38 8.64 15.81 1.55
CA GLY A 38 9.88 15.78 2.34
C GLY A 38 9.89 14.70 3.43
N MET A 39 8.72 14.14 3.77
CA MET A 39 8.57 13.16 4.85
C MET A 39 8.30 11.74 4.31
N THR A 40 7.50 11.58 3.25
CA THR A 40 7.11 10.25 2.72
C THR A 40 6.81 10.30 1.22
N GLY A 41 6.37 9.17 0.66
CA GLY A 41 5.94 9.03 -0.73
C GLY A 41 7.05 8.65 -1.71
N SER A 42 8.31 8.54 -1.29
CA SER A 42 9.37 7.91 -2.05
C SER A 42 10.41 7.27 -1.13
N LEU A 43 11.17 6.30 -1.67
CA LEU A 43 12.22 5.60 -0.94
C LEU A 43 13.55 6.35 -1.11
N GLU A 44 13.77 7.37 -0.28
CA GLU A 44 14.95 8.24 -0.31
C GLU A 44 15.52 8.44 1.12
N PRO A 45 16.85 8.59 1.28
CA PRO A 45 17.43 8.86 2.59
C PRO A 45 16.84 10.11 3.27
N GLY A 46 16.56 10.00 4.57
CA GLY A 46 16.00 11.09 5.38
C GLY A 46 14.48 11.13 5.43
N LYS A 47 13.78 10.29 4.65
CA LYS A 47 12.32 10.13 4.73
C LYS A 47 11.92 9.05 5.74
N MET A 48 10.64 9.08 6.12
CA MET A 48 10.01 8.05 6.94
C MET A 48 10.13 6.70 6.24
N ALA A 49 10.42 5.65 7.01
CA ALA A 49 10.60 4.29 6.49
C ALA A 49 9.24 3.59 6.31
N ASP A 50 8.34 4.22 5.55
CA ASP A 50 7.05 3.67 5.17
C ASP A 50 7.22 2.76 3.95
N VAL A 51 7.20 1.45 4.17
CA VAL A 51 7.55 0.47 3.13
C VAL A 51 6.57 -0.69 3.14
N VAL A 52 6.08 -1.05 1.95
CA VAL A 52 5.31 -2.29 1.74
C VAL A 52 6.13 -3.25 0.91
N ILE A 53 6.31 -4.47 1.41
CA ILE A 53 6.88 -5.59 0.67
C ILE A 53 5.73 -6.40 0.09
N TRP A 54 5.77 -6.64 -1.21
CA TRP A 54 4.76 -7.39 -1.95
C TRP A 54 5.34 -8.73 -2.42
N ASP A 55 4.50 -9.77 -2.51
CA ASP A 55 4.89 -11.09 -3.04
C ASP A 55 4.90 -11.14 -4.59
N GLY A 56 4.69 -10.00 -5.24
CA GLY A 56 4.67 -9.85 -6.69
C GLY A 56 4.46 -8.41 -7.12
N ASP A 57 3.91 -8.22 -8.33
CA ASP A 57 3.58 -6.89 -8.86
C ASP A 57 2.42 -6.25 -8.08
N PRO A 58 2.62 -5.06 -7.46
CA PRO A 58 1.58 -4.39 -6.68
C PRO A 58 0.33 -3.99 -7.50
N PHE A 59 0.37 -4.03 -8.84
CA PHE A 59 -0.78 -3.80 -9.71
C PHE A 59 -1.55 -5.08 -10.07
N SER A 60 -1.05 -6.25 -9.67
CA SER A 60 -1.75 -7.53 -9.84
C SER A 60 -2.85 -7.71 -8.79
N VAL A 61 -3.99 -8.26 -9.20
CA VAL A 61 -5.09 -8.65 -8.29
C VAL A 61 -4.77 -9.87 -7.42
N TYR A 62 -3.76 -10.64 -7.80
CA TYR A 62 -3.34 -11.84 -7.06
C TYR A 62 -2.25 -11.55 -6.03
N THR A 63 -1.60 -10.41 -6.13
CA THR A 63 -0.49 -10.02 -5.26
C THR A 63 -1.00 -9.55 -3.90
N LYS A 64 -0.28 -9.95 -2.85
CA LYS A 64 -0.57 -9.64 -1.45
C LYS A 64 0.60 -8.93 -0.82
N ALA A 65 0.31 -8.04 0.12
CA ALA A 65 1.34 -7.48 0.97
C ALA A 65 1.90 -8.61 1.85
N GLU A 66 3.21 -8.77 1.85
CA GLU A 66 3.91 -9.68 2.77
C GLU A 66 4.23 -9.00 4.08
N LYS A 67 4.73 -7.76 4.01
CA LYS A 67 5.10 -6.96 5.18
C LYS A 67 4.76 -5.49 4.96
N VAL A 68 4.35 -4.81 6.03
CA VAL A 68 4.15 -3.35 6.05
C VAL A 68 4.93 -2.77 7.21
N PHE A 69 5.76 -1.78 6.87
CA PHE A 69 6.51 -0.96 7.81
C PHE A 69 5.95 0.44 7.79
N ILE A 70 5.74 1.03 8.97
CA ILE A 70 5.35 2.43 9.16
C ILE A 70 6.37 3.03 10.13
N ASP A 71 6.98 4.14 9.75
CA ASP A 71 8.08 4.76 10.51
C ASP A 71 9.22 3.78 10.88
N GLY A 72 9.42 2.74 10.06
CA GLY A 72 10.41 1.68 10.27
C GLY A 72 9.98 0.56 11.23
N ALA A 73 8.82 0.66 11.89
CA ALA A 73 8.27 -0.41 12.70
C ALA A 73 7.45 -1.39 11.84
N LEU A 74 7.66 -2.70 12.03
CA LEU A 74 6.88 -3.74 11.38
C LEU A 74 5.47 -3.79 11.99
N LEU A 75 4.46 -3.34 11.25
CA LEU A 75 3.07 -3.32 11.72
C LEU A 75 2.20 -4.42 11.10
N PHE A 76 2.65 -5.04 10.02
CA PHE A 76 1.96 -6.19 9.43
C PHE A 76 2.99 -7.17 8.89
N ASP A 77 2.85 -8.44 9.25
CA ASP A 77 3.51 -9.57 8.61
C ASP A 77 2.45 -10.63 8.28
N ARG A 78 2.37 -11.00 7.01
CA ARG A 78 1.43 -12.01 6.51
C ARG A 78 1.61 -13.37 7.19
N LEU A 79 2.81 -13.69 7.70
CA LEU A 79 3.12 -14.95 8.36
C LEU A 79 2.98 -14.90 9.89
N ASP A 80 2.80 -13.72 10.48
CA ASP A 80 2.63 -13.53 11.92
C ASP A 80 1.24 -12.95 12.24
N PRO A 81 0.27 -13.79 12.64
CA PRO A 81 -1.08 -13.34 12.97
C PRO A 81 -1.15 -12.31 14.11
N THR A 82 -0.12 -12.22 14.97
CA THR A 82 -0.12 -11.28 16.10
C THR A 82 0.03 -9.82 15.65
N THR A 83 0.55 -9.62 14.44
CA THR A 83 0.67 -8.29 13.81
C THR A 83 -0.62 -7.86 13.10
N HIS A 84 -1.63 -8.73 13.02
CA HIS A 84 -2.87 -8.41 12.30
C HIS A 84 -3.75 -7.56 13.19
N HIS A 85 -3.68 -6.24 13.01
CA HIS A 85 -4.57 -5.30 13.71
C HIS A 85 -6.02 -5.62 13.39
N GLN A 86 -6.78 -6.05 14.40
CA GLN A 86 -8.22 -6.23 14.29
C GLN A 86 -8.89 -4.87 14.34
N SER A 87 -9.58 -4.54 13.26
CA SER A 87 -10.39 -3.33 13.19
C SER A 87 -11.58 -3.44 14.15
N ASP A 88 -11.92 -2.34 14.84
CA ASP A 88 -13.11 -2.24 15.68
C ASP A 88 -14.42 -2.39 14.87
N PHE A 89 -14.36 -2.15 13.56
CA PHE A 89 -15.45 -2.49 12.62
C PHE A 89 -15.72 -4.00 12.52
N MET A 90 -14.83 -4.86 13.01
CA MET A 90 -15.02 -6.32 13.05
C MET A 90 -15.74 -6.80 14.32
N LEU A 91 -16.03 -5.90 15.27
CA LEU A 91 -16.77 -6.23 16.48
C LEU A 91 -18.17 -6.77 16.13
N GLY A 92 -18.44 -8.02 16.52
CA GLY A 92 -19.72 -8.70 16.27
C GLY A 92 -19.79 -9.51 14.97
N ILE A 93 -18.79 -9.42 14.09
CA ILE A 93 -18.67 -10.25 12.88
C ILE A 93 -17.75 -11.46 13.15
N LEU A 94 -16.74 -11.28 14.02
CA LEU A 94 -15.83 -12.35 14.39
C LEU A 94 -16.41 -13.23 15.53
N PRO A 95 -16.13 -14.55 15.52
CA PRO A 95 -16.45 -15.43 16.64
C PRO A 95 -15.84 -14.91 17.95
N ARG A 96 -16.57 -15.09 19.06
CA ARG A 96 -16.18 -14.65 20.43
C ARG A 96 -14.81 -15.13 20.90
N GLU A 97 -14.21 -16.09 20.22
CA GLU A 97 -12.91 -16.69 20.54
C GLU A 97 -11.72 -15.81 20.13
N VAL A 98 -11.91 -14.82 19.24
CA VAL A 98 -10.84 -13.95 18.72
C VAL A 98 -10.75 -12.60 19.45
N THR A 99 -11.66 -12.32 20.38
CA THR A 99 -11.83 -10.99 21.00
C THR A 99 -11.19 -10.84 22.39
N ARG A 100 -10.25 -11.72 22.78
CA ARG A 100 -9.56 -11.64 24.07
C ARG A 100 -8.06 -11.42 23.93
#